data_AF-A0A7Y0GRR3-F1
#
_entry.id   AF-A0A7Y0GRR3-F1
#
_cell.length_a   1.000
_cell.length_b   1.000
_cell.length_c   1.000
_cell.angle_alpha   90.00
_cell.angle_beta   90.00
_cell.angle_gamma   90.00
#
_symmetry.space_group_name_H-M   'P 1'
#
loop_
_entity.id
_entity.type
_entity.pdbx_description
1 polymer ?
#
loop_
_entity_poly.entity_id
_entity_poly.type
_entity_poly.pdbx_seq_one_letter_code
_entity_poly.pdbx_strand_id
1 'polypeptide(L)'
;MDACIQPSRFLIKLAGKTITIADCAQLGGMPPDSQDALTQSFANEGIEQRRLIFHPRSNTPDYLALHHQVDICLDTFPYGGGTTTAHAAWMGVPTLTLAGETAPSRSGATFMNQLGLNGFIATSIEDFVNKGNHWAEHVAELAVLRLEMRARFNASAMGQPEPFANSLDATLRAMWQRWCAGLPPTPMNE
;
A
#
# COMPACT_ATOMS: atom_id res chain seq x y z
N MET A 1 -22.90 34.99 15.17
CA MET A 1 -23.64 34.26 14.11
C MET A 1 -22.75 34.04 12.90
N ASP A 2 -22.04 32.95 12.75
CA ASP A 2 -21.31 32.05 13.65
C ASP A 2 -20.46 31.23 12.69
N ALA A 3 -19.26 30.88 13.15
CA ALA A 3 -18.17 30.35 12.35
C ALA A 3 -18.62 29.25 11.38
N CYS A 4 -18.30 29.47 10.10
CA CYS A 4 -18.38 28.46 9.06
C CYS A 4 -17.38 27.34 9.40
N ILE A 5 -17.90 26.23 9.92
CA ILE A 5 -17.15 24.98 10.13
C ILE A 5 -16.79 24.45 8.74
N GLN A 6 -15.54 24.62 8.33
CA GLN A 6 -15.01 24.01 7.10
C GLN A 6 -14.61 22.54 7.35
N PRO A 7 -14.76 21.65 6.35
CA PRO A 7 -14.58 20.21 6.53
C PRO A 7 -13.14 19.79 6.87
N SER A 8 -13.07 18.77 7.71
CA SER A 8 -11.97 18.23 8.51
C SER A 8 -10.81 17.59 7.73
N ARG A 9 -9.91 18.40 7.17
CA ARG A 9 -8.67 17.94 6.52
C ARG A 9 -7.62 17.38 7.52
N PHE A 10 -7.06 16.19 7.28
CA PHE A 10 -5.97 15.54 8.07
C PHE A 10 -4.62 16.18 7.75
N LEU A 11 -3.58 15.73 8.47
CA LEU A 11 -2.19 16.11 8.29
C LEU A 11 -1.24 14.93 8.72
N ILE A 12 -0.77 14.02 7.85
CA ILE A 12 0.33 13.06 8.20
C ILE A 12 1.63 13.79 7.97
N LYS A 13 2.36 14.09 9.04
CA LYS A 13 3.69 14.68 8.92
C LYS A 13 4.75 13.60 8.72
N LEU A 14 5.30 13.53 7.51
CA LEU A 14 6.49 12.72 7.20
C LEU A 14 7.67 13.68 7.01
N ALA A 15 8.71 13.53 7.84
CA ALA A 15 9.93 14.35 7.77
C ALA A 15 9.68 15.88 7.73
N GLY A 16 8.67 16.36 8.47
CA GLY A 16 8.34 17.79 8.51
C GLY A 16 7.29 18.28 7.50
N LYS A 17 6.81 17.41 6.59
CA LYS A 17 5.84 17.75 5.53
C LYS A 17 4.55 16.95 5.65
N THR A 18 3.42 17.54 5.25
CA THR A 18 2.12 17.13 5.77
C THR A 18 1.11 16.64 4.71
N ILE A 19 0.53 15.45 4.88
CA ILE A 19 -0.52 14.85 4.03
C ILE A 19 -1.91 15.09 4.61
N THR A 20 -2.79 15.69 3.85
CA THR A 20 -4.21 15.76 4.12
C THR A 20 -4.92 14.49 3.70
N ILE A 21 -5.85 14.04 4.54
CA ILE A 21 -6.72 12.86 4.46
C ILE A 21 -8.10 13.35 4.91
N ALA A 22 -9.18 12.92 4.27
CA ALA A 22 -10.48 13.57 4.44
C ALA A 22 -11.15 13.33 5.81
N ASP A 23 -10.93 12.18 6.48
CA ASP A 23 -11.65 11.85 7.73
C ASP A 23 -10.77 11.16 8.78
N CYS A 24 -10.55 9.84 8.67
CA CYS A 24 -9.87 9.04 9.69
C CYS A 24 -8.77 8.14 9.10
N ALA A 25 -7.74 7.85 9.90
CA ALA A 25 -6.72 6.86 9.59
C ALA A 25 -7.03 5.54 10.33
N GLN A 26 -7.10 4.44 9.59
CA GLN A 26 -7.32 3.11 10.15
C GLN A 26 -6.00 2.37 10.34
N LEU A 27 -5.79 1.80 11.52
CA LEU A 27 -4.60 1.04 11.89
C LEU A 27 -4.99 -0.34 12.40
N GLY A 28 -4.54 -1.38 11.72
CA GLY A 28 -4.90 -2.77 12.04
C GLY A 28 -3.79 -3.53 12.77
N GLY A 29 -4.17 -4.33 13.77
CA GLY A 29 -3.32 -5.37 14.35
C GLY A 29 -2.19 -4.90 15.26
N MET A 30 -2.26 -3.64 15.72
CA MET A 30 -1.29 -3.05 16.64
C MET A 30 -1.59 -3.45 18.11
N PRO A 31 -0.59 -3.91 18.90
CA PRO A 31 -0.76 -4.18 20.33
C PRO A 31 -1.21 -2.92 21.09
N PRO A 32 -2.07 -3.02 22.12
CA PRO A 32 -2.58 -1.87 22.87
C PRO A 32 -1.48 -0.91 23.35
N ASP A 33 -0.38 -1.45 23.90
CA ASP A 33 0.74 -0.65 24.42
C ASP A 33 1.41 0.22 23.33
N SER A 34 1.35 -0.20 22.07
CA SER A 34 1.87 0.58 20.94
C SER A 34 0.87 1.62 20.42
N GLN A 35 -0.43 1.47 20.71
CA GLN A 35 -1.47 2.40 20.27
C GLN A 35 -1.35 3.74 21.03
N ASP A 36 -1.03 3.70 22.32
CA ASP A 36 -0.87 4.90 23.14
C ASP A 36 0.35 5.72 22.67
N ALA A 37 1.48 5.06 22.48
CA ALA A 37 2.69 5.70 21.97
C ALA A 37 2.47 6.33 20.59
N LEU A 38 1.76 5.63 19.70
CA LEU A 38 1.40 6.16 18.39
C LEU A 38 0.45 7.35 18.52
N THR A 39 -0.62 7.22 19.30
CA THR A 39 -1.59 8.30 19.53
C THR A 39 -0.90 9.56 20.05
N GLN A 40 0.04 9.41 20.99
CA GLN A 40 0.83 10.53 21.50
C GLN A 40 1.72 11.14 20.42
N SER A 41 2.36 10.31 19.58
CA SER A 41 3.15 10.80 18.44
C SER A 41 2.30 11.61 17.45
N PHE A 42 1.07 11.18 17.17
CA PHE A 42 0.13 11.93 16.32
C PHE A 42 -0.35 13.22 17.02
N ALA A 43 -0.63 13.17 18.32
CA ALA A 43 -1.03 14.35 19.10
C ALA A 43 0.05 15.43 19.12
N ASN A 44 1.33 15.05 19.22
CA ASN A 44 2.47 15.98 19.15
C ASN A 44 2.56 16.70 17.79
N GLU A 45 1.98 16.13 16.75
CA GLU A 45 1.87 16.73 15.42
C GLU A 45 0.51 17.42 15.17
N GLY A 46 -0.30 17.59 16.21
CA GLY A 46 -1.58 18.29 16.16
C GLY A 46 -2.75 17.45 15.63
N ILE A 47 -2.63 16.12 15.62
CA ILE A 47 -3.65 15.21 15.11
C ILE A 47 -4.44 14.64 16.28
N GLU A 48 -5.75 14.85 16.28
CA GLU A 48 -6.63 14.41 17.35
C GLU A 48 -6.86 12.89 17.34
N GLN A 49 -6.88 12.28 18.52
CA GLN A 49 -7.11 10.84 18.70
C GLN A 49 -8.40 10.33 18.04
N ARG A 50 -9.47 11.14 17.99
CA ARG A 50 -10.75 10.74 17.37
C ARG A 50 -10.65 10.41 15.87
N ARG A 51 -9.54 10.80 15.23
CA ARG A 51 -9.25 10.52 13.82
C ARG A 51 -8.42 9.25 13.61
N LEU A 52 -8.00 8.60 14.68
CA LEU A 52 -7.27 7.34 14.67
C LEU A 52 -8.24 6.22 15.06
N ILE A 53 -8.45 5.26 14.15
CA ILE A 53 -9.29 4.11 14.40
C ILE A 53 -8.39 2.87 14.47
N PHE A 54 -8.30 2.28 15.64
CA PHE A 54 -7.52 1.07 15.85
C PHE A 54 -8.41 -0.15 15.74
N HIS A 55 -8.03 -1.08 14.86
CA HIS A 55 -8.68 -2.38 14.73
C HIS A 55 -7.82 -3.46 15.39
N PRO A 56 -8.40 -4.33 16.25
CA PRO A 56 -7.67 -5.46 16.80
C PRO A 56 -7.25 -6.42 15.69
N ARG A 57 -6.32 -7.32 15.99
CA ARG A 57 -6.06 -8.46 15.10
C ARG A 57 -7.34 -9.26 14.90
N SER A 58 -7.68 -9.54 13.65
CA SER A 58 -8.85 -10.30 13.26
C SER A 58 -8.46 -11.45 12.32
N ASN A 59 -9.43 -12.30 11.99
CA ASN A 59 -9.26 -13.32 10.96
C ASN A 59 -9.15 -12.68 9.56
N THR A 60 -8.73 -13.47 8.56
CA THR A 60 -8.52 -12.95 7.20
C THR A 60 -9.77 -12.31 6.59
N PRO A 61 -10.97 -12.92 6.61
CA PRO A 61 -12.18 -12.27 6.07
C PRO A 61 -12.50 -10.91 6.70
N ASP A 62 -12.45 -10.82 8.03
CA ASP A 62 -12.76 -9.57 8.75
C ASP A 62 -11.73 -8.48 8.45
N TYR A 63 -10.45 -8.85 8.39
CA TYR A 63 -9.38 -7.95 7.97
C TYR A 63 -9.56 -7.47 6.53
N LEU A 64 -9.89 -8.37 5.59
CA LEU A 64 -10.11 -7.99 4.20
C LEU A 64 -11.30 -7.04 4.07
N ALA A 65 -12.36 -7.25 4.86
CA ALA A 65 -13.54 -6.39 4.85
C ALA A 65 -13.25 -4.93 5.28
N LEU A 66 -12.20 -4.67 6.08
CA LEU A 66 -11.80 -3.32 6.46
C LEU A 66 -11.43 -2.44 5.25
N HIS A 67 -10.92 -3.04 4.17
CA HIS A 67 -10.55 -2.30 2.96
C HIS A 67 -11.75 -1.65 2.25
N HIS A 68 -12.98 -2.11 2.51
CA HIS A 68 -14.18 -1.44 2.02
C HIS A 68 -14.43 -0.09 2.67
N GLN A 69 -13.81 0.19 3.82
CA GLN A 69 -13.96 1.43 4.59
C GLN A 69 -12.82 2.44 4.36
N VAL A 70 -11.90 2.13 3.45
CA VAL A 70 -10.69 2.92 3.19
C VAL A 70 -10.66 3.28 1.71
N ASP A 71 -10.45 4.55 1.37
CA ASP A 71 -10.36 5.02 -0.02
C ASP A 71 -9.00 4.73 -0.66
N ILE A 72 -7.92 4.94 0.11
CA ILE A 72 -6.52 4.81 -0.30
C ILE A 72 -5.69 4.25 0.87
N CYS A 73 -4.77 3.34 0.57
CA CYS A 73 -3.79 2.85 1.53
C CYS A 73 -2.49 3.67 1.42
N LEU A 74 -1.84 3.90 2.55
CA LEU A 74 -0.53 4.53 2.61
C LEU A 74 0.51 3.49 3.03
N ASP A 75 1.52 3.32 2.21
CA ASP A 75 2.60 2.38 2.47
C ASP A 75 3.58 2.94 3.50
N THR A 76 4.24 2.03 4.22
CA THR A 76 5.31 2.37 5.14
C THR A 76 6.66 2.36 4.43
N PHE A 77 7.63 3.10 4.98
CA PHE A 77 9.03 3.08 4.53
C PHE A 77 9.96 3.16 5.75
N PRO A 78 11.17 2.59 5.69
CA PRO A 78 11.82 1.96 4.53
C PRO A 78 11.34 0.53 4.23
N TYR A 79 10.46 -0.05 5.06
CA TYR A 79 9.89 -1.38 4.82
C TYR A 79 8.46 -1.24 4.31
N GLY A 80 8.25 -1.52 3.02
CA GLY A 80 6.95 -1.44 2.38
C GLY A 80 6.11 -2.71 2.56
N GLY A 81 4.82 -2.56 2.30
CA GLY A 81 3.85 -3.64 2.28
C GLY A 81 4.09 -4.60 1.12
N GLY A 82 4.16 -5.89 1.46
CA GLY A 82 4.09 -6.99 0.50
C GLY A 82 2.65 -7.48 0.36
N THR A 83 2.32 -8.49 1.18
CA THR A 83 1.00 -9.11 1.22
C THR A 83 -0.13 -8.13 1.52
N THR A 84 0.08 -7.15 2.41
CA THR A 84 -0.92 -6.12 2.74
C THR A 84 -1.27 -5.26 1.52
N THR A 85 -0.28 -4.88 0.72
CA THR A 85 -0.50 -4.13 -0.52
C THR A 85 -1.22 -4.97 -1.57
N ALA A 86 -0.87 -6.25 -1.71
CA ALA A 86 -1.58 -7.16 -2.61
C ALA A 86 -3.05 -7.37 -2.19
N HIS A 87 -3.31 -7.52 -0.88
CA HIS A 87 -4.67 -7.60 -0.34
C HIS A 87 -5.47 -6.32 -0.60
N ALA A 88 -4.87 -5.15 -0.36
CA ALA A 88 -5.50 -3.87 -0.66
C ALA A 88 -5.91 -3.78 -2.14
N ALA A 89 -4.99 -4.09 -3.05
CA ALA A 89 -5.26 -4.11 -4.48
C ALA A 89 -6.38 -5.10 -4.87
N TRP A 90 -6.36 -6.30 -4.29
CA TRP A 90 -7.41 -7.32 -4.52
C TRP A 90 -8.79 -6.86 -4.00
N MET A 91 -8.81 -6.15 -2.88
CA MET A 91 -10.02 -5.55 -2.30
C MET A 91 -10.43 -4.23 -2.98
N GLY A 92 -9.71 -3.80 -4.01
CA GLY A 92 -10.07 -2.65 -4.84
C GLY A 92 -9.47 -1.33 -4.37
N VAL A 93 -8.52 -1.33 -3.42
CA VAL A 93 -7.95 -0.13 -2.82
C VAL A 93 -6.53 0.11 -3.36
N PRO A 94 -6.24 1.28 -3.97
CA PRO A 94 -4.90 1.61 -4.40
C PRO A 94 -4.01 1.98 -3.19
N THR A 95 -2.70 1.72 -3.31
CA THR A 95 -1.71 2.02 -2.27
C THR A 95 -0.71 3.05 -2.76
N LEU A 96 -0.64 4.21 -2.10
CA LEU A 96 0.44 5.17 -2.31
C LEU A 96 1.71 4.68 -1.61
N THR A 97 2.79 4.53 -2.36
CA THR A 97 4.05 3.91 -1.90
C THR A 97 5.25 4.77 -2.25
N LEU A 98 6.35 4.64 -1.51
CA LEU A 98 7.63 5.30 -1.78
C LEU A 98 8.61 4.26 -2.34
N ALA A 99 9.08 4.44 -3.57
CA ALA A 99 10.05 3.55 -4.18
C ALA A 99 11.43 3.76 -3.54
N GLY A 100 11.84 2.86 -2.65
CA GLY A 100 13.19 2.85 -2.08
C GLY A 100 14.21 2.09 -2.93
N GLU A 101 15.43 1.91 -2.41
CA GLU A 101 16.54 1.26 -3.12
C GLU A 101 16.64 -0.25 -2.89
N THR A 102 16.02 -0.76 -1.82
CA THR A 102 16.07 -2.17 -1.43
C THR A 102 14.84 -2.93 -1.92
N ALA A 103 14.94 -4.25 -2.08
CA ALA A 103 13.80 -5.07 -2.49
C ALA A 103 12.56 -4.90 -1.57
N PRO A 104 12.67 -4.94 -0.22
CA PRO A 104 11.52 -4.71 0.66
C PRO A 104 10.89 -3.31 0.51
N SER A 105 11.71 -2.30 0.21
CA SER A 105 11.25 -0.92 -0.02
C SER A 105 10.64 -0.69 -1.42
N ARG A 106 10.65 -1.71 -2.29
CA ARG A 106 10.17 -1.60 -3.68
C ARG A 106 8.94 -2.45 -3.97
N SER A 107 8.53 -3.33 -3.06
CA SER A 107 7.37 -4.22 -3.26
C SER A 107 6.11 -3.46 -3.66
N GLY A 108 5.76 -2.40 -2.91
CA GLY A 108 4.60 -1.57 -3.22
C GLY A 108 4.70 -0.92 -4.60
N ALA A 109 5.88 -0.38 -4.96
CA ALA A 109 6.11 0.24 -6.25
C ALA A 109 5.96 -0.77 -7.41
N THR A 110 6.47 -2.00 -7.26
CA THR A 110 6.29 -3.08 -8.23
C THR A 110 4.82 -3.40 -8.44
N PHE A 111 4.03 -3.52 -7.36
CA PHE A 111 2.60 -3.82 -7.47
C PHE A 111 1.82 -2.69 -8.14
N MET A 112 2.03 -1.44 -7.73
CA MET A 112 1.35 -0.31 -8.36
C MET A 112 1.73 -0.18 -9.84
N ASN A 113 2.98 -0.45 -10.21
CA ASN A 113 3.41 -0.45 -11.60
C ASN A 113 2.70 -1.55 -12.41
N GLN A 114 2.60 -2.77 -11.88
CA GLN A 114 1.88 -3.89 -12.52
C GLN A 114 0.38 -3.61 -12.72
N LEU A 115 -0.22 -2.74 -11.89
CA LEU A 115 -1.61 -2.30 -12.01
C LEU A 115 -1.79 -1.07 -12.92
N GLY A 116 -0.69 -0.53 -13.47
CA GLY A 116 -0.69 0.69 -14.29
C GLY A 116 -0.85 1.98 -13.47
N LEU A 117 -0.59 1.95 -12.17
CA LEU A 117 -0.82 3.04 -11.22
C LEU A 117 0.46 3.80 -10.85
N ASN A 118 1.21 4.25 -11.86
CA ASN A 118 2.46 4.99 -11.63
C ASN A 118 2.24 6.30 -10.84
N GLY A 119 1.04 6.90 -10.89
CA GLY A 119 0.65 8.06 -10.07
C GLY A 119 0.62 7.79 -8.56
N PHE A 120 0.64 6.53 -8.14
CA PHE A 120 0.69 6.09 -6.74
C PHE A 120 2.10 5.69 -6.29
N ILE A 121 3.11 5.88 -7.13
CA ILE A 121 4.51 5.57 -6.81
C ILE A 121 5.26 6.87 -6.61
N ALA A 122 5.59 7.20 -5.36
CA ALA A 122 6.40 8.36 -5.03
C ALA A 122 7.90 8.08 -5.18
N THR A 123 8.67 9.11 -5.55
CA THR A 123 10.13 9.03 -5.70
C THR A 123 10.89 9.77 -4.58
N SER A 124 10.18 10.49 -3.72
CA SER A 124 10.72 11.16 -2.53
C SER A 124 9.62 11.31 -1.48
N ILE A 125 10.00 11.64 -0.24
CA ILE A 125 9.02 11.93 0.82
C ILE A 125 8.14 13.13 0.45
N GLU A 126 8.71 14.14 -0.21
CA GLU A 126 7.94 15.30 -0.67
C GLU A 126 6.93 14.93 -1.75
N ASP A 127 7.34 14.12 -2.72
CA ASP A 127 6.45 13.62 -3.76
C ASP A 127 5.35 12.72 -3.17
N PHE A 128 5.68 11.90 -2.18
CA PHE A 128 4.72 11.09 -1.42
C PHE A 128 3.68 11.98 -0.73
N VAL A 129 4.13 13.06 -0.10
CA VAL A 129 3.24 14.02 0.56
C VAL A 129 2.33 14.73 -0.46
N ASN A 130 2.89 15.20 -1.56
CA ASN A 130 2.14 15.89 -2.62
C ASN A 130 1.09 14.99 -3.27
N LYS A 131 1.45 13.73 -3.57
CA LYS A 131 0.51 12.72 -4.08
C LYS A 131 -0.57 12.38 -3.08
N GLY A 132 -0.23 12.26 -1.79
CA GLY A 132 -1.21 12.04 -0.74
C GLY A 132 -2.23 13.18 -0.66
N ASN A 133 -1.76 14.43 -0.66
CA ASN A 133 -2.61 15.63 -0.70
C ASN A 133 -3.51 15.65 -1.93
N HIS A 134 -2.94 15.39 -3.10
CA HIS A 134 -3.69 15.31 -4.34
C HIS A 134 -4.84 14.29 -4.23
N TRP A 135 -4.55 13.04 -3.88
CA TRP A 135 -5.59 12.01 -3.83
C TRP A 135 -6.65 12.25 -2.76
N ALA A 136 -6.30 12.91 -1.65
CA ALA A 136 -7.28 13.30 -0.64
C ALA A 136 -8.25 14.40 -1.09
N GLU A 137 -7.88 15.21 -2.09
CA GLU A 137 -8.77 16.18 -2.71
C GLU A 137 -9.56 15.60 -3.90
N HIS A 138 -9.15 14.44 -4.43
CA HIS A 138 -9.72 13.80 -5.61
C HIS A 138 -10.41 12.47 -5.28
N VAL A 139 -11.19 12.43 -4.19
CA VAL A 139 -11.89 11.22 -3.72
C VAL A 139 -12.87 10.67 -4.77
N ALA A 140 -13.48 11.53 -5.59
CA ALA A 140 -14.34 11.08 -6.69
C ALA A 140 -13.56 10.26 -7.74
N GLU A 141 -12.31 10.64 -8.04
CA GLU A 141 -11.44 9.89 -8.94
C GLU A 141 -10.99 8.57 -8.30
N LEU A 142 -10.68 8.58 -6.99
CA LEU A 142 -10.42 7.34 -6.24
C LEU A 142 -11.62 6.39 -6.31
N ALA A 143 -12.85 6.89 -6.17
CA ALA A 143 -14.06 6.07 -6.26
C ALA A 143 -14.18 5.39 -7.63
N VAL A 144 -13.93 6.12 -8.73
CA VAL A 144 -13.92 5.54 -10.09
C VAL A 144 -12.81 4.49 -10.21
N LEU A 145 -11.59 4.81 -9.77
CA LEU A 145 -10.46 3.89 -9.84
C LEU A 145 -10.75 2.58 -9.08
N ARG A 146 -11.33 2.66 -7.87
CA ARG A 146 -11.68 1.49 -7.04
C ARG A 146 -12.63 0.51 -7.75
N LEU A 147 -13.53 1.02 -8.60
CA LEU A 147 -14.43 0.17 -9.40
C LEU A 147 -13.68 -0.65 -10.45
N GLU A 148 -12.57 -0.11 -10.98
CA GLU A 148 -11.75 -0.77 -11.99
C GLU A 148 -10.66 -1.68 -11.39
N MET A 149 -10.28 -1.45 -10.14
CA MET A 149 -9.13 -2.08 -9.49
C MET A 149 -9.17 -3.61 -9.54
N ARG A 150 -10.34 -4.22 -9.32
CA ARG A 150 -10.46 -5.69 -9.34
C ARG A 150 -10.20 -6.28 -10.73
N ALA A 151 -10.66 -5.60 -11.78
CA ALA A 151 -10.38 -6.01 -13.16
C ALA A 151 -8.88 -5.86 -13.46
N ARG A 152 -8.26 -4.75 -13.05
CA ARG A 152 -6.82 -4.53 -13.17
C ARG A 152 -6.00 -5.58 -12.43
N PHE A 153 -6.39 -5.93 -11.20
CA PHE A 153 -5.74 -6.97 -10.40
C PHE A 153 -5.78 -8.32 -11.11
N ASN A 154 -6.97 -8.74 -11.56
CA ASN A 154 -7.15 -10.02 -12.26
C ASN A 154 -6.36 -10.06 -13.57
N ALA A 155 -6.20 -8.94 -14.28
CA ALA A 155 -5.41 -8.87 -15.51
C ALA A 155 -3.89 -8.76 -15.26
N SER A 156 -3.47 -8.40 -14.06
CA SER A 156 -2.04 -8.26 -13.70
C SER A 156 -1.38 -9.61 -13.40
N ALA A 157 -0.05 -9.63 -13.33
CA ALA A 157 0.72 -10.81 -12.93
C ALA A 157 0.31 -11.36 -11.54
N MET A 158 -0.20 -10.53 -10.64
CA MET A 158 -0.68 -10.96 -9.32
C MET A 158 -1.98 -11.77 -9.38
N GLY A 159 -2.84 -11.50 -10.38
CA GLY A 159 -4.11 -12.19 -10.58
C GLY A 159 -4.03 -13.40 -11.50
N GLN A 160 -2.86 -13.69 -12.06
CA GLN A 160 -2.64 -14.71 -13.08
C GLN A 160 -1.68 -15.80 -12.55
N PRO A 161 -2.18 -16.77 -11.76
CA PRO A 161 -1.32 -17.77 -11.13
C PRO A 161 -0.72 -18.76 -12.14
N GLU A 162 -1.41 -19.04 -13.24
CA GLU A 162 -0.97 -20.05 -14.22
C GLU A 162 0.30 -19.63 -14.99
N PRO A 163 0.40 -18.41 -15.58
CA PRO A 163 1.65 -17.92 -16.15
C PRO A 163 2.83 -17.95 -15.16
N PHE A 164 2.58 -17.58 -13.90
CA PHE A 164 3.59 -17.64 -12.84
C PHE A 164 4.06 -19.07 -12.58
N ALA A 165 3.13 -20.01 -12.41
CA ALA A 165 3.45 -21.43 -12.17
C ALA A 165 4.27 -22.01 -13.34
N ASN A 166 3.89 -21.71 -14.58
CA ASN A 166 4.60 -22.18 -15.77
C ASN A 166 6.04 -21.63 -15.84
N SER A 167 6.25 -20.34 -15.56
CA SER A 167 7.61 -19.75 -15.52
C SER A 167 8.45 -20.34 -14.38
N LEU A 168 7.85 -20.57 -13.21
CA LEU A 168 8.51 -21.21 -12.08
C LEU A 168 8.93 -22.65 -12.43
N ASP A 169 8.04 -23.45 -13.00
CA ASP A 169 8.31 -24.83 -13.41
C ASP A 169 9.44 -24.90 -14.44
N ALA A 170 9.40 -24.04 -15.46
CA ALA A 170 10.45 -23.96 -16.48
C ALA A 170 11.80 -23.57 -15.88
N THR A 171 11.80 -22.57 -14.98
CA THR A 171 13.01 -22.09 -14.30
C THR A 171 13.63 -23.17 -13.42
N LEU A 172 12.82 -23.84 -12.59
CA LEU A 172 13.28 -24.94 -11.74
C LEU A 172 13.80 -26.11 -12.58
N ARG A 173 13.14 -26.44 -13.69
CA ARG A 173 13.59 -27.48 -14.61
C ARG A 173 14.95 -27.15 -15.21
N ALA A 174 15.17 -25.90 -15.60
CA ALA A 174 16.43 -25.45 -16.17
C ALA A 174 17.56 -25.42 -15.12
N MET A 175 17.28 -24.97 -13.89
CA MET A 175 18.22 -25.07 -12.76
C MET A 175 18.66 -26.51 -12.51
N TRP A 176 17.70 -27.45 -12.51
CA TRP A 176 17.96 -28.87 -12.34
C TRP A 176 18.83 -29.46 -13.46
N GLN A 177 18.50 -29.18 -14.72
CA GLN A 177 19.27 -29.66 -15.88
C GLN A 177 20.72 -29.17 -15.85
N ARG A 178 20.96 -27.91 -15.47
CA ARG A 178 22.31 -27.37 -15.30
C ARG A 178 23.10 -28.10 -14.23
N TRP A 179 22.46 -28.37 -13.08
CA TRP A 179 23.08 -29.13 -12.00
C TRP A 179 23.44 -30.55 -12.44
N CYS A 180 22.55 -31.25 -13.15
CA CYS A 180 22.84 -32.57 -13.72
C CYS A 180 24.01 -32.56 -14.71
N ALA A 181 24.20 -31.46 -15.44
CA ALA A 181 25.31 -31.27 -16.37
C ALA A 181 26.63 -30.85 -15.69
N GLY A 182 26.67 -30.74 -14.36
CA GLY A 182 27.86 -30.29 -13.60
C GLY A 182 28.19 -28.81 -13.81
N LEU A 183 27.25 -28.00 -14.30
CA LEU A 183 27.46 -26.57 -14.55
C LEU A 183 27.26 -25.75 -13.27
N PRO A 184 28.03 -24.66 -13.08
CA PRO A 184 27.87 -23.79 -11.91
C PRO A 184 26.55 -22.99 -11.95
N PRO A 185 26.06 -22.54 -10.78
CA PRO A 185 24.92 -21.63 -10.68
C PRO A 185 25.19 -20.32 -11.44
N THR A 186 24.16 -19.81 -12.11
CA THR A 186 24.16 -18.52 -12.82
C THR A 186 22.79 -17.86 -12.64
N PRO A 187 22.67 -16.53 -12.73
CA PRO A 187 21.37 -15.89 -12.85
C PRO A 187 20.56 -16.50 -13.98
N MET A 188 19.31 -16.89 -13.67
CA MET A 188 18.34 -17.35 -14.65
C MET A 188 17.69 -16.10 -15.24
N ASN A 189 18.39 -15.50 -16.21
CA ASN A 189 17.83 -14.39 -16.96
C ASN A 189 16.95 -15.00 -18.06
N GLU A 190 15.65 -14.74 -18.01
CA GLU A 190 14.75 -14.97 -19.15
C GLU A 190 15.22 -14.16 -20.37
#